data_AF-A0A7V9ZSG7-F1
#
_entry.id   AF-A0A7V9ZSG7-F1
#
_cell.length_a   1.000
_cell.length_b   1.000
_cell.length_c   1.000
_cell.angle_alpha   90.00
_cell.angle_beta   90.00
_cell.angle_gamma   90.00
#
_symmetry.space_group_name_H-M   'P 1'
#
loop_
_entity.id
_entity.type
_entity.pdbx_description
1 polymer ?
#
loop_
_entity_poly.entity_id
_entity_poly.type
_entity_poly.pdbx_seq_one_letter_code
_entity_poly.pdbx_strand_id
1 'polypeptide(L)' 'MSREKFYLKDIIEAGEAIERFLQNVTKDKFLTDELLQSAVLHKLTIIGEAASRVSDDLKSRYPEIE' A
#
# COMPACT_ATOMS: atom_id res chain seq x y z
N MET A 1 -13.41 -16.63 0.98
CA MET A 1 -12.00 -16.16 0.89
C MET A 1 -11.52 -15.84 2.30
N SER A 2 -10.32 -16.23 2.70
CA SER A 2 -9.78 -15.90 4.04
C SER A 2 -9.59 -14.39 4.18
N ARG A 3 -9.76 -13.85 5.40
CA ARG A 3 -9.56 -12.41 5.70
C ARG A 3 -8.17 -11.91 5.29
N GLU A 4 -7.17 -12.75 5.45
CA GLU A 4 -5.77 -12.45 5.09
C GLU A 4 -5.59 -12.17 3.59
N LYS A 5 -6.30 -12.91 2.73
CA LYS A 5 -6.26 -12.66 1.29
C LYS A 5 -6.81 -11.28 0.93
N PHE A 6 -7.75 -10.74 1.70
CA PHE A 6 -8.23 -9.38 1.49
C PHE A 6 -7.16 -8.35 1.87
N TYR A 7 -6.51 -8.49 3.03
CA TYR A 7 -5.46 -7.56 3.44
C TYR A 7 -4.28 -7.54 2.46
N LEU A 8 -3.80 -8.72 2.03
CA LEU A 8 -2.73 -8.78 1.04
C LEU A 8 -3.15 -8.18 -0.30
N LYS A 9 -4.41 -8.37 -0.70
CA LYS A 9 -4.96 -7.77 -1.90
C LYS A 9 -5.05 -6.25 -1.78
N ASP A 10 -5.50 -5.72 -0.64
CA ASP A 10 -5.58 -4.27 -0.40
C ASP A 10 -4.19 -3.62 -0.50
N ILE A 11 -3.15 -4.28 0.01
CA ILE A 11 -1.76 -3.81 -0.11
C ILE A 11 -1.35 -3.71 -1.57
N ILE A 12 -1.58 -4.76 -2.36
CA ILE A 12 -1.23 -4.81 -3.79
C ILE A 12 -1.99 -3.73 -4.56
N GLU A 13 -3.31 -3.66 -4.41
CA GLU A 13 -4.14 -2.69 -5.13
C GLU A 13 -3.80 -1.24 -4.77
N ALA A 14 -3.42 -0.97 -3.52
CA ALA A 14 -2.95 0.34 -3.09
C ALA A 14 -1.58 0.69 -3.66
N GLY A 15 -0.64 -0.27 -3.70
CA GLY A 15 0.68 -0.09 -4.31
C GLY A 15 0.58 0.22 -5.80
N GLU A 16 -0.18 -0.58 -6.55
CA GLU A 16 -0.42 -0.34 -7.98
C GLU A 16 -1.11 1.02 -8.23
N ALA A 17 -1.99 1.46 -7.31
CA ALA A 17 -2.61 2.77 -7.43
C ALA A 17 -1.59 3.90 -7.26
N ILE A 18 -0.66 3.78 -6.31
CA ILE A 18 0.44 4.73 -6.13
C ILE A 18 1.30 4.80 -7.40
N GLU A 19 1.68 3.65 -7.96
CA GLU A 19 2.45 3.60 -9.21
C GLU A 19 1.72 4.30 -10.36
N ARG A 20 0.42 4.05 -10.53
CA ARG A 20 -0.41 4.74 -11.54
C ARG A 20 -0.50 6.24 -11.31
N PHE A 21 -0.65 6.68 -10.06
CA PHE A 21 -0.73 8.11 -9.73
C PHE A 21 0.57 8.85 -9.99
N LEU A 22 1.71 8.19 -9.76
CA LEU A 22 3.04 8.78 -9.95
C LEU A 22 3.58 8.58 -11.37
N GLN A 23 2.85 7.86 -12.24
CA GLN A 23 3.26 7.65 -13.62
C GLN A 23 3.40 8.99 -14.35
N ASN A 24 4.59 9.26 -14.87
CA ASN A 24 4.95 10.53 -15.54
C ASN A 24 4.87 11.78 -14.65
N VAL A 25 4.85 11.63 -13.32
CA VAL A 25 4.90 12.75 -12.38
C VAL A 25 6.36 13.02 -12.00
N THR A 26 6.81 14.26 -12.20
CA THR A 26 8.12 14.69 -11.72
C THR A 26 8.09 14.94 -10.21
N LYS A 27 9.25 14.86 -9.57
CA LYS A 27 9.37 15.17 -8.14
C LYS A 27 8.84 16.57 -7.80
N ASP A 28 9.19 17.59 -8.57
CA ASP A 28 8.72 18.97 -8.31
C ASP A 28 7.21 19.11 -8.46
N LYS A 29 6.61 18.42 -9.45
CA LYS A 29 5.15 18.37 -9.60
C LYS A 29 4.50 17.68 -8.41
N PHE A 30 5.06 16.55 -7.95
CA PHE A 30 4.56 15.88 -6.75
C PHE A 30 4.65 16.77 -5.51
N LEU A 31 5.78 17.45 -5.29
CA LEU A 31 6.00 18.29 -4.10
C LEU A 31 5.10 19.54 -4.04
N THR A 32 4.53 19.96 -5.17
CA THR A 32 3.63 21.13 -5.26
C THR A 32 2.15 20.75 -5.41
N ASP A 33 1.83 19.47 -5.55
CA ASP A 33 0.47 18.98 -5.78
C ASP A 33 -0.10 18.29 -4.53
N GLU A 34 -0.77 19.07 -3.68
CA GLU A 34 -1.34 18.60 -2.40
C GLU A 34 -2.39 17.50 -2.59
N LEU A 35 -3.17 17.55 -3.67
CA LEU A 35 -4.17 16.52 -3.96
C LEU A 35 -3.50 15.18 -4.28
N LEU A 36 -2.45 15.21 -5.11
CA LEU A 36 -1.68 14.01 -5.43
C LEU A 36 -0.95 13.46 -4.19
N GLN A 37 -0.37 14.31 -3.36
CA GLN A 37 0.23 13.91 -2.09
C GLN A 37 -0.81 13.24 -1.17
N SER A 38 -2.00 13.83 -1.06
CA SER A 38 -3.09 13.28 -0.25
C SER A 38 -3.57 11.92 -0.77
N ALA A 39 -3.65 11.75 -2.09
CA ALA A 39 -4.01 10.47 -2.71
C ALA A 39 -2.96 9.38 -2.44
N VAL A 40 -1.66 9.70 -2.56
CA VAL A 40 -0.57 8.78 -2.24
C VAL A 40 -0.56 8.45 -0.75
N LEU A 41 -0.68 9.45 0.12
CA LEU A 41 -0.75 9.27 1.57
C LEU A 41 -1.90 8.34 1.96
N HIS A 42 -3.09 8.54 1.37
CA HIS A 42 -4.24 7.68 1.65
C HIS A 42 -3.98 6.22 1.26
N LYS A 43 -3.33 5.96 0.11
CA LYS A 43 -2.94 4.60 -0.28
C LYS A 43 -1.90 3.99 0.64
N LEU A 44 -0.92 4.78 1.11
CA LEU A 44 0.03 4.32 2.13
C LEU A 44 -0.65 3.97 3.46
N THR A 45 -1.66 4.74 3.88
CA THR A 45 -2.46 4.41 5.08
C THR A 45 -3.19 3.08 4.93
N ILE A 46 -3.79 2.80 3.77
CA ILE A 46 -4.44 1.51 3.50
C ILE A 46 -3.43 0.36 3.59
N ILE A 47 -2.23 0.53 3.00
CA ILE A 47 -1.15 -0.45 3.09
C ILE A 47 -0.79 -0.71 4.56
N GLY A 48 -0.58 0.34 5.34
CA GLY A 48 -0.22 0.23 6.76
C GLY A 48 -1.31 -0.46 7.59
N GLU A 49 -2.58 -0.10 7.39
CA GLU A 49 -3.71 -0.73 8.06
C GLU A 49 -3.80 -2.22 7.71
N ALA A 50 -3.72 -2.56 6.43
CA ALA A 50 -3.78 -3.95 5.96
C ALA A 50 -2.59 -4.77 6.47
N ALA A 51 -1.37 -4.22 6.42
CA ALA A 51 -0.16 -4.87 6.94
C ALA A 51 -0.26 -5.13 8.45
N SER A 52 -0.80 -4.20 9.22
CA SER A 52 -1.00 -4.37 10.67
C SER A 52 -1.99 -5.49 11.04
N ARG A 53 -2.84 -5.90 10.09
CA ARG A 53 -3.86 -6.94 10.28
C ARG A 53 -3.45 -8.32 9.78
N VAL A 54 -2.26 -8.44 9.19
CA VAL A 54 -1.69 -9.74 8.83
C VAL A 54 -1.37 -10.51 10.11
N SER A 55 -1.91 -11.72 10.24
CA SER A 55 -1.78 -12.54 11.44
C SER A 55 -0.34 -13.03 11.63
N ASP A 56 0.05 -13.27 12.88
CA ASP A 56 1.36 -13.85 13.17
C ASP A 56 1.47 -15.31 12.73
N ASP A 57 0.34 -16.04 12.64
CA ASP A 57 0.29 -17.38 12.03
C ASP A 57 0.75 -17.31 10.58
N LEU A 58 0.22 -16.36 9.79
CA LEU A 58 0.64 -16.19 8.41
C LEU A 58 2.11 -15.78 8.30
N LYS A 59 2.57 -14.82 9.12
CA LYS A 59 3.99 -14.42 9.13
C LYS A 59 4.90 -15.61 9.47
N SER A 60 4.52 -16.44 10.44
CA SER A 60 5.30 -17.61 10.86
C SER A 60 5.44 -18.67 9.76
N ARG A 61 4.51 -18.71 8.80
CA ARG A 61 4.57 -19.60 7.63
C ARG A 61 5.53 -19.11 6.55
N TYR A 62 5.94 -17.85 6.61
CA TYR A 62 6.87 -17.21 5.66
C TYR A 62 7.98 -16.44 6.41
N PRO A 63 8.78 -17.13 7.25
CA PRO A 63 9.81 -16.48 8.08
C PRO A 63 10.94 -15.82 7.29
N GLU A 64 11.06 -16.10 5.99
CA GLU A 64 12.02 -15.47 5.09
C GLU A 64 11.63 -14.04 4.66
N ILE A 65 10.39 -13.62 4.96
CA ILE A 65 9.86 -12.28 4.69
C ILE A 65 9.79 -11.54 6.04
N GLU A 66 10.80 -10.72 6.34
CA GLU A 66 10.90 -9.90 7.57
C GLU A 66 10.62 -8.42 7.31
#